data_AF-A0A524C6A6-F1
#
_entry.id   AF-A0A524C6A6-F1
#
_cell.length_a   1.000
_cell.length_b   1.000
_cell.length_c   1.000
_cell.angle_alpha   90.00
_cell.angle_beta   90.00
_cell.angle_gamma   90.00
#
_symmetry.space_group_name_H-M   'P 1'
#
loop_
_entity.id
_entity.type
_entity.pdbx_description
1 polymer ?
#
loop_
_entity_poly.entity_id
_entity_poly.type
_entity_poly.pdbx_seq_one_letter_code
_entity_poly.pdbx_strand_id
1 'polypeptide(L)'
;MFRKHKKKKKIKQVINDKYSNWLSKSKSIDSLFKQDQELKEIYMDLLENDRDEKLRKGLASVLGYLDYSDIVPELVQLLFKEKDWMVRFAIARSSAKISDDEAVKMVKEEFKKLTKEAESSKDKIQLKITFAEALGVMQTNKSRQELHSLFLEQKNEQLSSDNLLLLQIIYGLGEVGDESTIELLQQFTNQYSLRDEKIKDSINHALRKIVQRLGFSFFKSYQEQQT
;
A
#
# COMPACT_ATOMS: atom_id res chain seq x y z
N MET A 1 -29.66 17.84 6.79
CA MET A 1 -28.67 17.55 7.86
C MET A 1 -29.00 16.28 8.68
N PHE A 2 -30.25 16.11 9.16
CA PHE A 2 -30.63 15.00 10.07
C PHE A 2 -30.46 13.58 9.48
N ARG A 3 -30.69 13.39 8.17
CA ARG A 3 -30.53 12.08 7.50
C ARG A 3 -29.07 11.63 7.41
N LYS A 4 -28.13 12.51 7.00
CA LYS A 4 -26.69 12.22 6.90
C LYS A 4 -26.09 11.82 8.26
N HIS A 5 -26.48 12.51 9.34
CA HIS A 5 -26.02 12.16 10.68
C HIS A 5 -26.45 10.74 11.11
N LYS A 6 -27.70 10.36 10.84
CA LYS A 6 -28.22 9.01 11.13
C LYS A 6 -27.47 7.94 10.32
N LYS A 7 -27.22 8.18 9.03
CA LYS A 7 -26.43 7.30 8.15
C LYS A 7 -25.01 7.09 8.70
N LYS A 8 -24.28 8.19 9.01
CA LYS A 8 -22.95 8.14 9.63
C LYS A 8 -22.94 7.31 10.91
N LYS A 9 -23.90 7.54 11.83
CA LYS A 9 -24.01 6.77 13.08
C LYS A 9 -24.17 5.27 12.82
N LYS A 10 -24.96 4.89 11.82
CA LYS A 10 -25.19 3.48 11.49
C LYS A 10 -23.96 2.83 10.83
N ILE A 11 -23.28 3.53 9.92
CA ILE A 11 -22.00 3.08 9.34
C ILE A 11 -20.98 2.83 10.45
N LYS A 12 -20.83 3.78 11.38
CA LYS A 12 -19.96 3.63 12.55
C LYS A 12 -20.28 2.40 13.39
N GLN A 13 -21.56 2.16 13.64
CA GLN A 13 -22.00 0.99 14.39
C GLN A 13 -21.58 -0.31 13.70
N VAL A 14 -21.74 -0.41 12.38
CA VAL A 14 -21.36 -1.62 11.62
C VAL A 14 -19.84 -1.80 11.60
N ILE A 15 -19.07 -0.73 11.36
CA ILE A 15 -17.60 -0.80 11.33
C ILE A 15 -17.03 -1.24 12.68
N ASN A 16 -17.60 -0.74 13.77
CA ASN A 16 -17.15 -1.04 15.13
C ASN A 16 -17.66 -2.38 15.68
N ASP A 17 -18.47 -3.12 14.93
CA ASP A 17 -18.82 -4.48 15.32
C ASP A 17 -17.57 -5.36 15.41
N LYS A 18 -17.34 -5.96 16.58
CA LYS A 18 -16.14 -6.75 16.87
C LYS A 18 -16.25 -8.19 16.36
N TYR A 19 -17.45 -8.67 16.10
CA TYR A 19 -17.72 -10.07 15.78
C TYR A 19 -17.74 -10.36 14.28
N SER A 20 -17.92 -9.33 13.44
CA SER A 20 -17.93 -9.46 11.98
C SER A 20 -16.58 -9.17 11.34
N ASN A 21 -16.23 -9.96 10.33
CA ASN A 21 -15.14 -9.64 9.42
C ASN A 21 -15.54 -8.53 8.42
N TRP A 22 -14.57 -8.02 7.63
CA TRP A 22 -14.80 -6.91 6.70
C TRP A 22 -15.82 -7.21 5.59
N LEU A 23 -15.89 -8.45 5.12
CA LEU A 23 -16.87 -8.87 4.11
C LEU A 23 -18.30 -8.86 4.68
N SER A 24 -18.50 -9.36 5.90
CA SER A 24 -19.82 -9.32 6.56
C SER A 24 -20.26 -7.88 6.84
N LYS A 25 -19.31 -7.01 7.22
CA LYS A 25 -19.56 -5.57 7.42
C LYS A 25 -19.94 -4.88 6.11
N SER A 26 -19.26 -5.19 5.00
CA SER A 26 -19.59 -4.60 3.70
C SER A 26 -20.98 -5.01 3.24
N LYS A 27 -21.34 -6.29 3.33
CA LYS A 27 -22.70 -6.80 3.03
C LYS A 27 -23.78 -6.10 3.88
N SER A 28 -23.49 -5.86 5.15
CA SER A 28 -24.41 -5.15 6.04
C SER A 28 -24.60 -3.70 5.62
N ILE A 29 -23.51 -3.00 5.28
CA ILE A 29 -23.57 -1.63 4.78
C ILE A 29 -24.31 -1.56 3.43
N ASP A 30 -23.98 -2.44 2.49
CA ASP A 30 -24.64 -2.52 1.18
C ASP A 30 -26.15 -2.77 1.31
N SER A 31 -26.55 -3.71 2.18
CA SER A 31 -27.97 -3.98 2.46
C SER A 31 -28.69 -2.80 3.10
N LEU A 32 -28.03 -2.01 3.96
CA LEU A 32 -28.65 -0.90 4.68
C LEU A 32 -28.85 0.35 3.80
N PHE A 33 -28.02 0.51 2.78
CA PHE A 33 -27.93 1.74 1.99
C PHE A 33 -27.95 1.47 0.49
N LYS A 34 -28.59 0.37 0.08
CA LYS A 34 -28.71 -0.04 -1.31
C LYS A 34 -29.20 1.13 -2.18
N GLN A 35 -28.46 1.44 -3.25
CA GLN A 35 -28.75 2.52 -4.21
C GLN A 35 -28.76 3.95 -3.61
N ASP A 36 -28.14 4.17 -2.45
CA ASP A 36 -28.06 5.49 -1.83
C ASP A 36 -26.96 6.35 -2.48
N GLN A 37 -27.37 7.28 -3.35
CA GLN A 37 -26.46 8.16 -4.09
C GLN A 37 -25.63 9.09 -3.19
N GLU A 38 -26.05 9.33 -1.94
CA GLU A 38 -25.30 10.17 -1.00
C GLU A 38 -24.17 9.40 -0.27
N LEU A 39 -24.09 8.08 -0.42
CA LEU A 39 -23.14 7.27 0.35
C LEU A 39 -21.69 7.63 0.08
N LYS A 40 -21.34 7.90 -1.17
CA LYS A 40 -19.97 8.26 -1.55
C LYS A 40 -19.49 9.49 -0.76
N GLU A 41 -20.31 10.54 -0.70
CA GLU A 41 -20.01 11.74 0.07
C GLU A 41 -19.87 11.45 1.58
N ILE A 42 -20.72 10.56 2.11
CA ILE A 42 -20.67 10.16 3.52
C ILE A 42 -19.40 9.36 3.84
N TYR A 43 -19.00 8.45 2.95
CA TYR A 43 -17.77 7.68 3.11
C TYR A 43 -16.55 8.59 3.07
N MET A 44 -16.47 9.49 2.10
CA MET A 44 -15.36 10.44 2.00
C MET A 44 -15.29 11.36 3.21
N ASP A 45 -16.42 11.89 3.69
CA ASP A 45 -16.41 12.70 4.89
C ASP A 45 -15.93 11.93 6.13
N LEU A 46 -16.35 10.67 6.31
CA LEU A 46 -15.87 9.84 7.43
C LEU A 46 -14.39 9.48 7.29
N LEU A 47 -13.92 9.23 6.07
CA LEU A 47 -12.51 8.92 5.78
C LEU A 47 -11.59 10.14 5.88
N GLU A 48 -12.07 11.34 5.65
CA GLU A 48 -11.24 12.54 5.71
C GLU A 48 -11.27 13.20 7.10
N ASN A 49 -12.44 13.20 7.74
CA ASN A 49 -12.71 14.10 8.87
C ASN A 49 -12.95 13.38 10.20
N ASP A 50 -13.17 12.06 10.21
CA ASP A 50 -13.39 11.37 11.48
C ASP A 50 -12.09 11.26 12.30
N ARG A 51 -12.16 11.61 13.58
CA ARG A 51 -10.99 11.61 14.47
C ARG A 51 -10.52 10.20 14.83
N ASP A 52 -11.37 9.19 14.70
CA ASP A 52 -11.02 7.81 15.03
C ASP A 52 -10.36 7.10 13.85
N GLU A 53 -9.02 6.99 13.90
CA GLU A 53 -8.22 6.26 12.91
C GLU A 53 -8.65 4.80 12.74
N LYS A 54 -9.13 4.14 13.81
CA LYS A 54 -9.61 2.75 13.71
C LYS A 54 -10.88 2.67 12.89
N LEU A 55 -11.76 3.67 13.04
CA LEU A 55 -12.94 3.81 12.21
C LEU A 55 -12.55 4.07 10.75
N ARG A 56 -11.66 5.02 10.49
CA ARG A 56 -11.21 5.35 9.12
C ARG A 56 -10.60 4.13 8.43
N LYS A 57 -9.71 3.41 9.11
CA LYS A 57 -9.13 2.15 8.64
C LYS A 57 -10.20 1.10 8.34
N GLY A 58 -11.16 0.94 9.25
CA GLY A 58 -12.25 -0.02 9.10
C GLY A 58 -13.16 0.33 7.91
N LEU A 59 -13.45 1.61 7.71
CA LEU A 59 -14.21 2.10 6.57
C LEU A 59 -13.47 1.84 5.25
N ALA A 60 -12.19 2.21 5.18
CA ALA A 60 -11.36 1.93 4.00
C ALA A 60 -11.36 0.43 3.69
N SER A 61 -11.16 -0.41 4.71
CA SER A 61 -11.19 -1.87 4.55
C SER A 61 -12.54 -2.38 4.04
N VAL A 62 -13.66 -1.82 4.49
CA VAL A 62 -15.00 -2.19 4.01
C VAL A 62 -15.20 -1.78 2.56
N LEU A 63 -14.72 -0.60 2.15
CA LEU A 63 -14.82 -0.13 0.77
C LEU A 63 -14.14 -1.09 -0.21
N GLY A 64 -13.03 -1.73 0.17
CA GLY A 64 -12.41 -2.77 -0.65
C GLY A 64 -13.26 -4.03 -0.87
N TYR A 65 -14.35 -4.22 -0.11
CA TYR A 65 -15.34 -5.29 -0.32
C TYR A 65 -16.66 -4.77 -0.89
N LEU A 66 -16.78 -3.45 -1.09
CA LEU A 66 -17.87 -2.85 -1.83
C LEU A 66 -17.38 -2.70 -3.27
N ASP A 67 -18.19 -3.07 -4.25
CA ASP A 67 -17.84 -2.91 -5.67
C ASP A 67 -18.04 -1.44 -6.11
N TYR A 68 -17.31 -0.55 -5.45
CA TYR A 68 -17.48 0.90 -5.48
C TYR A 68 -16.31 1.55 -6.23
N SER A 69 -16.09 1.12 -7.48
CA SER A 69 -14.92 1.50 -8.28
C SER A 69 -14.79 2.99 -8.56
N ASP A 70 -15.91 3.73 -8.54
CA ASP A 70 -15.94 5.17 -8.73
C ASP A 70 -15.31 5.96 -7.57
N ILE A 71 -15.05 5.37 -6.40
CA ILE A 71 -14.41 6.04 -5.25
C ILE A 71 -12.88 5.95 -5.26
N VAL A 72 -12.31 5.09 -6.13
CA VAL A 72 -10.87 4.82 -6.16
C VAL A 72 -10.04 6.10 -6.38
N PRO A 73 -10.40 7.02 -7.29
CA PRO A 73 -9.65 8.27 -7.46
C PRO A 73 -9.55 9.10 -6.17
N GLU A 74 -10.64 9.23 -5.42
CA GLU A 74 -10.66 9.95 -4.15
C GLU A 74 -9.88 9.23 -3.05
N LEU A 75 -9.94 7.89 -3.00
CA LEU A 75 -9.10 7.08 -2.11
C LEU A 75 -7.61 7.28 -2.40
N VAL A 76 -7.21 7.33 -3.67
CA VAL A 76 -5.82 7.59 -4.08
C VAL A 76 -5.36 8.98 -3.67
N GLN A 77 -6.21 10.00 -3.79
CA GLN A 77 -5.87 11.34 -3.29
C GLN A 77 -5.72 11.38 -1.77
N LEU A 78 -6.60 10.68 -1.04
CA LEU A 78 -6.55 10.60 0.42
C LEU A 78 -5.29 9.85 0.90
N LEU A 79 -4.84 8.82 0.18
CA LEU A 79 -3.63 8.05 0.51
C LEU A 79 -2.41 8.94 0.78
N PHE A 80 -2.21 10.00 -0.01
CA PHE A 80 -1.07 10.91 0.14
C PHE A 80 -1.27 12.01 1.20
N LYS A 81 -2.51 12.20 1.68
CA LYS A 81 -2.85 13.17 2.73
C LYS A 81 -2.97 12.53 4.11
N GLU A 82 -3.23 11.22 4.16
CA GLU A 82 -3.46 10.48 5.38
C GLU A 82 -2.16 10.26 6.17
N LYS A 83 -2.23 10.61 7.46
CA LYS A 83 -1.08 10.59 8.37
C LYS A 83 -0.92 9.22 9.02
N ASP A 84 -2.02 8.55 9.33
CA ASP A 84 -1.99 7.24 9.95
C ASP A 84 -1.63 6.15 8.93
N TRP A 85 -0.53 5.44 9.22
CA TRP A 85 -0.02 4.38 8.36
C TRP A 85 -1.02 3.23 8.19
N MET A 86 -1.80 2.87 9.22
CA MET A 86 -2.77 1.77 9.11
C MET A 86 -3.94 2.16 8.19
N VAL A 87 -4.35 3.43 8.21
CA VAL A 87 -5.38 3.93 7.29
C VAL A 87 -4.82 3.96 5.86
N ARG A 88 -3.59 4.46 5.62
CA ARG A 88 -2.94 4.39 4.30
C ARG A 88 -2.86 2.95 3.77
N PHE A 89 -2.46 2.01 4.63
CA PHE A 89 -2.42 0.58 4.30
C PHE A 89 -3.81 0.08 3.84
N ALA A 90 -4.87 0.40 4.60
CA ALA A 90 -6.21 -0.03 4.25
C ALA A 90 -6.72 0.61 2.95
N ILE A 91 -6.39 1.87 2.71
CA ILE A 91 -6.70 2.59 1.46
C ILE A 91 -6.01 1.91 0.27
N ALA A 92 -4.68 1.76 0.31
CA ALA A 92 -3.92 1.17 -0.79
C ALA A 92 -4.39 -0.25 -1.13
N ARG A 93 -4.58 -1.08 -0.10
CA ARG A 93 -5.08 -2.46 -0.28
C ARG A 93 -6.48 -2.49 -0.88
N SER A 94 -7.35 -1.57 -0.46
CA SER A 94 -8.73 -1.53 -0.94
C SER A 94 -8.79 -1.03 -2.37
N SER A 95 -8.02 -0.01 -2.74
CA SER A 95 -7.91 0.46 -4.12
C SER A 95 -7.44 -0.65 -5.06
N ALA A 96 -6.37 -1.38 -4.73
CA ALA A 96 -5.92 -2.53 -5.52
C ALA A 96 -6.96 -3.65 -5.58
N LYS A 97 -7.70 -3.89 -4.50
CA LYS A 97 -8.76 -4.90 -4.52
C LYS A 97 -9.92 -4.52 -5.44
N ILE A 98 -10.21 -3.23 -5.59
CA ILE A 98 -11.33 -2.74 -6.41
C ILE A 98 -10.95 -2.67 -7.89
N SER A 99 -9.74 -2.22 -8.23
CA SER A 99 -9.34 -1.97 -9.63
C SER A 99 -7.94 -2.46 -10.02
N ASP A 100 -7.33 -3.32 -9.19
CA ASP A 100 -6.08 -4.04 -9.45
C ASP A 100 -4.97 -3.13 -9.99
N ASP A 101 -4.42 -3.43 -11.17
CA ASP A 101 -3.35 -2.65 -11.78
C ASP A 101 -3.74 -1.22 -12.16
N GLU A 102 -5.03 -0.93 -12.37
CA GLU A 102 -5.49 0.45 -12.64
C GLU A 102 -5.34 1.32 -11.38
N ALA A 103 -5.53 0.76 -10.18
CA ALA A 103 -5.21 1.48 -8.94
C ALA A 103 -3.72 1.85 -8.88
N VAL A 104 -2.82 0.95 -9.30
CA VAL A 104 -1.38 1.21 -9.30
C VAL A 104 -1.04 2.36 -10.23
N LYS A 105 -1.68 2.40 -11.40
CA LYS A 105 -1.54 3.49 -12.36
C LYS A 105 -2.02 4.82 -11.77
N MET A 106 -3.21 4.86 -11.15
CA MET A 106 -3.72 6.06 -10.49
C MET A 106 -2.78 6.55 -9.36
N VAL A 107 -2.29 5.63 -8.52
CA VAL A 107 -1.32 5.96 -7.45
C VAL A 107 -0.04 6.55 -8.03
N LYS A 108 0.47 6.01 -9.13
CA LYS A 108 1.65 6.53 -9.84
C LYS A 108 1.41 7.92 -10.44
N GLU A 109 0.24 8.15 -11.03
CA GLU A 109 -0.13 9.43 -11.61
C GLU A 109 -0.25 10.52 -10.55
N GLU A 110 -0.93 10.24 -9.43
CA GLU A 110 -1.04 11.18 -8.31
C GLU A 110 0.31 11.43 -7.66
N PHE A 111 1.13 10.39 -7.45
CA PHE A 111 2.51 10.53 -6.96
C PHE A 111 3.33 11.48 -7.85
N LYS A 112 3.28 11.30 -9.18
CA LYS A 112 4.00 12.15 -10.14
C LYS A 112 3.53 13.60 -10.09
N LYS A 113 2.21 13.82 -10.00
CA LYS A 113 1.62 15.15 -9.88
C LYS A 113 2.11 15.84 -8.60
N LEU A 114 1.93 15.21 -7.43
CA LEU A 114 2.34 15.78 -6.14
C LEU A 114 3.85 16.00 -6.07
N THR A 115 4.66 15.12 -6.67
CA THR A 115 6.12 15.28 -6.69
C THR A 115 6.57 16.50 -7.52
N LYS A 116 5.83 16.85 -8.58
CA LYS A 116 6.07 18.08 -9.37
C LYS A 116 5.69 19.34 -8.60
N GLU A 117 4.62 19.26 -7.81
CA GLU A 117 4.09 20.35 -6.99
C GLU A 117 4.91 20.56 -5.70
N ALA A 118 5.63 19.54 -5.24
CA ALA A 118 6.42 19.59 -4.01
C ALA A 118 7.60 20.59 -4.10
N GLU A 119 7.61 21.56 -3.20
CA GLU A 119 8.62 22.61 -3.13
C GLU A 119 9.92 22.13 -2.47
N SER A 120 9.82 21.28 -1.45
CA SER A 120 10.98 20.82 -0.68
C SER A 120 11.42 19.39 -1.03
N SER A 121 12.72 19.14 -0.91
CA SER A 121 13.28 17.78 -1.06
C SER A 121 12.72 16.81 -0.01
N LYS A 122 12.39 17.32 1.18
CA LYS A 122 11.81 16.52 2.27
C LYS A 122 10.41 16.00 1.89
N ASP A 123 9.59 16.85 1.30
CA ASP A 123 8.24 16.46 0.87
C ASP A 123 8.31 15.44 -0.27
N LYS A 124 9.25 15.62 -1.22
CA LYS A 124 9.50 14.63 -2.28
C LYS A 124 9.91 13.28 -1.72
N ILE A 125 10.77 13.23 -0.71
CA ILE A 125 11.16 11.97 -0.05
C ILE A 125 9.95 11.34 0.66
N GLN A 126 9.14 12.13 1.38
CA GLN A 126 7.94 11.61 2.03
C GLN A 126 6.94 11.05 1.03
N LEU A 127 6.74 11.71 -0.12
CA LEU A 127 5.90 11.20 -1.20
C LEU A 127 6.44 9.89 -1.77
N LYS A 128 7.76 9.77 -1.96
CA LYS A 128 8.40 8.52 -2.41
C LYS A 128 8.21 7.38 -1.39
N ILE A 129 8.32 7.67 -0.09
CA ILE A 129 8.07 6.69 0.99
C ILE A 129 6.61 6.22 0.93
N THR A 130 5.65 7.15 0.91
CA THR A 130 4.23 6.81 0.81
C THR A 130 3.90 6.02 -0.45
N PHE A 131 4.53 6.36 -1.58
CA PHE A 131 4.41 5.62 -2.83
C PHE A 131 4.93 4.19 -2.70
N ALA A 132 6.15 4.01 -2.18
CA ALA A 132 6.74 2.68 -1.97
C ALA A 132 5.95 1.83 -0.95
N GLU A 133 5.45 2.44 0.13
CA GLU A 133 4.54 1.81 1.09
C GLU A 133 3.30 1.26 0.38
N ALA A 134 2.62 2.10 -0.39
CA ALA A 134 1.39 1.72 -1.08
C ALA A 134 1.62 0.56 -2.05
N LEU A 135 2.67 0.63 -2.90
CA LEU A 135 3.01 -0.43 -3.83
C LEU A 135 3.28 -1.77 -3.12
N GLY A 136 4.01 -1.75 -2.00
CA GLY A 136 4.26 -2.95 -1.21
C GLY A 136 2.98 -3.61 -0.71
N VAL A 137 1.97 -2.82 -0.35
CA VAL A 137 0.68 -3.30 0.18
C VAL A 137 -0.25 -3.81 -0.90
N MET A 138 -0.23 -3.18 -2.08
CA MET A 138 -1.11 -3.50 -3.21
C MET A 138 -0.84 -4.89 -3.79
N GLN A 139 0.40 -5.40 -3.68
CA GLN A 139 0.77 -6.78 -4.01
C GLN A 139 0.44 -7.23 -5.44
N THR A 140 0.44 -6.30 -6.40
CA THR A 140 0.27 -6.64 -7.82
C THR A 140 1.61 -6.74 -8.55
N ASN A 141 1.61 -7.41 -9.70
CA ASN A 141 2.79 -7.46 -10.57
C ASN A 141 3.23 -6.05 -11.01
N LYS A 142 2.26 -5.16 -11.27
CA LYS A 142 2.57 -3.76 -11.58
C LYS A 142 3.24 -3.06 -10.41
N SER A 143 2.78 -3.30 -9.18
CA SER A 143 3.44 -2.74 -7.98
C SER A 143 4.89 -3.17 -7.87
N ARG A 144 5.21 -4.43 -8.17
CA ARG A 144 6.60 -4.93 -8.21
C ARG A 144 7.45 -4.17 -9.22
N GLN A 145 6.96 -3.99 -10.45
CA GLN A 145 7.70 -3.28 -11.51
C GLN A 145 8.02 -1.83 -11.12
N GLU A 146 7.07 -1.14 -10.47
CA GLU A 146 7.28 0.23 -10.01
C GLU A 146 8.28 0.30 -8.84
N LEU A 147 8.23 -0.66 -7.91
CA LEU A 147 9.23 -0.78 -6.84
C LEU A 147 10.63 -1.12 -7.36
N HIS A 148 10.74 -1.98 -8.37
CA HIS A 148 12.02 -2.26 -9.07
C HIS A 148 12.60 -0.99 -9.68
N SER A 149 11.77 -0.23 -10.40
CA SER A 149 12.19 1.03 -11.02
C SER A 149 12.69 2.03 -9.97
N LEU A 150 11.92 2.18 -8.88
CA LEU A 150 12.28 3.07 -7.78
C LEU A 150 13.56 2.62 -7.05
N PHE A 151 13.78 1.31 -6.90
CA PHE A 151 15.01 0.76 -6.34
C PHE A 151 16.24 1.06 -7.21
N LEU A 152 16.12 0.90 -8.53
CA LEU A 152 17.22 1.19 -9.46
C LEU A 152 17.57 2.68 -9.52
N GLU A 153 16.60 3.58 -9.32
CA GLU A 153 16.86 5.03 -9.21
C GLU A 153 17.74 5.36 -7.99
N GLN A 154 17.61 4.62 -6.89
CA GLN A 154 18.40 4.84 -5.66
C GLN A 154 19.86 4.37 -5.78
N LYS A 155 20.19 3.54 -6.77
CA LYS A 155 21.52 2.95 -6.96
C LYS A 155 22.63 3.97 -7.20
N ASN A 156 22.28 5.18 -7.62
CA ASN A 156 23.22 6.27 -7.92
C ASN A 156 23.42 7.25 -6.75
N GLU A 157 22.70 7.08 -5.63
CA GLU A 157 22.79 7.95 -4.46
C GLU A 157 23.75 7.35 -3.39
N GLN A 158 24.29 8.19 -2.51
CA GLN A 158 25.10 7.71 -1.38
C GLN A 158 24.20 6.93 -0.41
N LEU A 159 24.31 5.60 -0.44
CA LEU A 159 23.50 4.70 0.35
C LEU A 159 23.90 4.80 1.84
N SER A 160 22.93 5.04 2.70
CA SER A 160 23.07 5.08 4.17
C SER A 160 21.86 4.38 4.79
N SER A 161 22.01 3.75 5.96
CA SER A 161 20.87 3.24 6.73
C SER A 161 19.88 4.30 7.18
N ASP A 162 20.27 5.58 7.15
CA ASP A 162 19.34 6.68 7.37
C ASP A 162 18.42 6.93 6.16
N ASN A 163 18.67 6.23 5.04
CA ASN A 163 17.81 6.24 3.86
C ASN A 163 16.56 5.39 4.11
N LEU A 164 15.61 5.96 4.85
CA LEU A 164 14.29 5.40 5.11
C LEU A 164 13.55 4.97 3.83
N LEU A 165 13.75 5.72 2.73
CA LEU A 165 13.16 5.40 1.44
C LEU A 165 13.69 4.07 0.90
N LEU A 166 15.02 3.86 0.90
CA LEU A 166 15.62 2.60 0.46
C LEU A 166 15.10 1.42 1.28
N LEU A 167 15.07 1.56 2.61
CA LEU A 167 14.54 0.51 3.49
C LEU A 167 13.08 0.20 3.17
N GLN A 168 12.26 1.23 2.91
CA GLN A 168 10.86 1.07 2.53
C GLN A 168 10.69 0.37 1.17
N ILE A 169 11.54 0.70 0.20
CA ILE A 169 11.54 0.05 -1.12
C ILE A 169 11.89 -1.43 -0.97
N ILE A 170 12.96 -1.76 -0.23
CA ILE A 170 13.38 -3.15 0.02
C ILE A 170 12.27 -3.93 0.74
N TYR A 171 11.64 -3.32 1.75
CA TYR A 171 10.50 -3.91 2.44
C TYR A 171 9.36 -4.21 1.45
N GLY A 172 8.96 -3.23 0.64
CA GLY A 172 7.92 -3.40 -0.38
C GLY A 172 8.27 -4.48 -1.40
N LEU A 173 9.52 -4.53 -1.85
CA LEU A 173 10.03 -5.60 -2.72
C LEU A 173 9.94 -6.97 -2.06
N GLY A 174 10.16 -7.09 -0.75
CA GLY A 174 9.88 -8.30 0.01
C GLY A 174 8.41 -8.70 -0.02
N GLU A 175 7.51 -7.72 0.09
CA GLU A 175 6.06 -7.93 0.07
C GLU A 175 5.51 -8.30 -1.31
N VAL A 176 6.18 -7.99 -2.43
CA VAL A 176 5.60 -8.20 -3.78
C VAL A 176 6.53 -8.91 -4.76
N GLY A 177 7.78 -9.16 -4.35
CA GLY A 177 8.83 -9.69 -5.20
C GLY A 177 8.65 -11.14 -5.62
N ASP A 178 9.31 -11.48 -6.72
CA ASP A 178 9.42 -12.81 -7.30
C ASP A 178 10.90 -13.19 -7.46
N GLU A 179 11.18 -14.21 -8.28
CA GLU A 179 12.55 -14.64 -8.60
C GLU A 179 13.41 -13.49 -9.16
N SER A 180 12.86 -12.62 -10.01
CA SER A 180 13.59 -11.46 -10.55
C SER A 180 13.98 -10.46 -9.45
N THR A 181 13.16 -10.32 -8.41
CA THR A 181 13.51 -9.50 -7.23
C THR A 181 14.65 -10.13 -6.43
N ILE A 182 14.72 -11.46 -6.34
CA ILE A 182 15.81 -12.16 -5.66
C ILE A 182 17.13 -11.84 -6.36
N GLU A 183 17.20 -12.05 -7.67
CA GLU A 183 18.39 -11.74 -8.47
C GLU A 183 18.82 -10.28 -8.31
N LEU A 184 17.86 -9.34 -8.41
CA LEU A 184 18.10 -7.91 -8.24
C LEU A 184 18.73 -7.59 -6.87
N LEU A 185 18.15 -8.09 -5.78
CA LEU A 185 18.64 -7.82 -4.43
C LEU A 185 20.00 -8.47 -4.14
N GLN A 186 20.29 -9.63 -4.74
CA GLN A 186 21.58 -10.30 -4.60
C GLN A 186 22.69 -9.59 -5.38
N GLN A 187 22.42 -9.21 -6.63
CA GLN A 187 23.36 -8.40 -7.41
C GLN A 187 23.69 -7.10 -6.68
N PHE A 188 22.68 -6.46 -6.10
CA PHE A 188 22.87 -5.25 -5.28
C PHE A 188 23.77 -5.53 -4.07
N THR A 189 23.55 -6.63 -3.35
CA THR A 189 24.37 -7.02 -2.19
C THR A 189 25.83 -7.31 -2.56
N ASN A 190 26.05 -7.95 -3.71
CA ASN A 190 27.40 -8.32 -4.19
C ASN A 190 28.17 -7.10 -4.74
N GLN A 191 27.49 -6.21 -5.46
CA GLN A 191 28.10 -5.02 -6.06
C GLN A 191 28.46 -3.98 -4.99
N TYR A 192 27.58 -3.78 -4.01
CA TYR A 192 27.77 -2.85 -2.92
C TYR A 192 27.99 -3.67 -1.67
N SER A 193 29.19 -4.24 -1.49
CA SER A 193 29.61 -4.93 -0.26
C SER A 193 29.10 -4.13 0.95
N LEU A 194 27.92 -4.51 1.49
CA LEU A 194 27.11 -3.60 2.29
C LEU A 194 27.79 -3.48 3.65
N ARG A 195 28.55 -2.40 3.83
CA ARG A 195 29.18 -2.00 5.10
C ARG A 195 28.13 -1.63 6.16
N ASP A 196 26.86 -1.56 5.77
CA ASP A 196 25.73 -1.19 6.61
C ASP A 196 24.84 -2.41 6.92
N GLU A 197 24.90 -2.86 8.18
CA GLU A 197 24.16 -4.02 8.67
C GLU A 197 22.65 -3.89 8.52
N LYS A 198 22.08 -2.69 8.66
CA LYS A 198 20.62 -2.49 8.57
C LYS A 198 20.09 -2.73 7.16
N ILE A 199 20.82 -2.27 6.14
CA ILE A 199 20.44 -2.51 4.74
C ILE A 199 20.54 -4.01 4.44
N LYS A 200 21.61 -4.65 4.89
CA LYS A 200 21.81 -6.10 4.74
C LYS A 200 20.68 -6.90 5.40
N ASP A 201 20.30 -6.54 6.62
CA ASP A 201 19.19 -7.18 7.34
C ASP A 201 17.85 -6.97 6.66
N SER A 202 17.61 -5.78 6.12
CA SER A 202 16.40 -5.48 5.34
C SER A 202 16.33 -6.34 4.08
N ILE A 203 17.42 -6.46 3.33
CA ILE A 203 17.50 -7.32 2.15
C ILE A 203 17.27 -8.79 2.52
N ASN A 204 17.94 -9.28 3.57
CA ASN A 204 17.76 -10.65 4.04
C ASN A 204 16.33 -10.91 4.52
N HIS A 205 15.67 -9.92 5.11
CA HIS A 205 14.26 -10.00 5.45
C HIS A 205 13.39 -10.12 4.19
N ALA A 206 13.60 -9.23 3.21
CA ALA A 206 12.87 -9.25 1.94
C ALA A 206 13.03 -10.58 1.20
N LEU A 207 14.27 -11.08 1.05
CA LEU A 207 14.58 -12.37 0.44
C LEU A 207 13.85 -13.52 1.15
N ARG A 208 13.90 -13.56 2.49
CA ARG A 208 13.17 -14.59 3.26
C ARG A 208 11.66 -14.54 3.01
N LYS A 209 11.05 -13.35 2.94
CA LYS A 209 9.62 -13.22 2.62
C LYS A 209 9.30 -13.74 1.23
N ILE A 210 10.08 -13.35 0.22
CA ILE A 210 9.86 -13.78 -1.16
C ILE A 210 9.97 -15.30 -1.25
N VAL A 211 11.04 -15.87 -0.71
CA VAL A 211 11.28 -17.32 -0.75
C VAL A 211 10.21 -18.10 0.00
N GLN A 212 9.77 -17.62 1.17
CA GLN A 212 8.67 -18.23 1.92
C GLN A 212 7.37 -18.27 1.10
N ARG A 213 7.09 -17.21 0.33
CA ARG A 213 5.92 -17.16 -0.55
C ARG A 213 6.05 -18.08 -1.77
N LEU A 214 7.23 -18.17 -2.39
CA LEU A 214 7.46 -19.00 -3.58
C LEU A 214 7.49 -20.50 -3.25
N GLY A 215 7.74 -20.87 -2.00
CA GLY A 215 7.60 -22.24 -1.50
C GLY A 215 8.81 -23.16 -1.77
N PHE A 216 8.67 -24.44 -1.39
CA PHE A 216 9.78 -25.41 -1.33
C PHE A 216 10.36 -25.80 -2.70
N SER A 217 9.53 -25.86 -3.75
CA SER A 217 9.98 -26.24 -5.10
C SER A 217 10.99 -25.24 -5.67
N PHE A 218 10.79 -23.95 -5.42
CA PHE A 218 11.72 -22.89 -5.77
C PHE A 218 13.06 -23.05 -5.04
N PHE A 219 13.04 -23.40 -3.76
CA PHE A 219 14.24 -23.55 -2.93
C PHE A 219 15.20 -24.62 -3.48
N LYS A 220 14.65 -25.72 -3.99
CA LYS A 220 15.42 -26.83 -4.56
C LYS A 220 16.11 -26.42 -5.87
N SER A 221 15.35 -25.87 -6.83
CA SER A 221 15.93 -25.41 -8.10
C SER A 221 16.93 -24.27 -7.91
N TYR A 222 16.69 -23.41 -6.93
CA TYR A 222 17.55 -22.27 -6.62
C TYR A 222 18.89 -22.68 -6.00
N GLN A 223 18.91 -23.66 -5.10
CA GLN A 223 20.17 -24.21 -4.55
C GLN A 223 20.97 -24.96 -5.62
N GLU A 224 20.29 -25.69 -6.50
CA GLU A 224 20.92 -26.43 -7.62
C GLU A 224 21.58 -25.49 -8.65
N GLN A 225 21.14 -24.23 -8.77
CA GLN A 225 21.74 -23.22 -9.66
C GLN A 225 22.95 -22.47 -9.06
N GLN A 226 23.20 -22.60 -7.75
CA GLN A 226 24.33 -21.96 -7.07
C GLN A 226 25.53 -22.90 -6.81
N THR A 227 25.40 -24.19 -7.14
CA THR A 227 26.45 -25.21 -7.08
C THR A 227 27.02 -25.53 -8.45
#